data_AF-A0A7K2PAR1-F1
#
_entry.id   AF-A0A7K2PAR1-F1
#
_cell.length_a   1.000
_cell.length_b   1.000
_cell.length_c   1.000
_cell.angle_alpha   90.00
_cell.angle_beta   90.00
_cell.angle_gamma   90.00
#
_symmetry.space_group_name_H-M   'P 1'
#
loop_
_entity.id
_entity.type
_entity.pdbx_description
1 polymer ?
#
loop_
_entity_poly.entity_id
_entity_poly.type
_entity_poly.pdbx_seq_one_letter_code
_entity_poly.pdbx_strand_id
1 'polypeptide(L)'
;MDWLTAPFEVTFVQRALWGGILVSAICALAGTWVVLRGMAFLGDAMSHGLLPGVALAALLGGNLLLGAVASAAVMAAGVTALGRTPRLSQDTGIGLLFVGMLSLGVIIVSRSQSFAVDLTGILFGDVLAVREQDLLVLGGALLVALLVSVLGHRA
;
A
#
# COMPACT_ATOMS: atom_id res chain seq x y z
N MET A 1 -35.50 -4.02 -14.41
CA MET A 1 -34.14 -4.58 -14.36
C MET A 1 -33.10 -3.51 -14.64
N ASP A 2 -33.49 -2.42 -15.30
CA ASP A 2 -32.63 -1.30 -15.68
C ASP A 2 -32.10 -0.47 -14.49
N TRP A 3 -32.77 -0.53 -13.33
CA TRP A 3 -32.30 0.14 -12.11
C TRP A 3 -31.00 -0.43 -11.55
N LEU A 4 -30.67 -1.71 -11.82
CA LEU A 4 -29.39 -2.31 -11.45
C LEU A 4 -28.27 -1.94 -12.41
N THR A 5 -28.56 -1.77 -13.70
CA THR A 5 -27.56 -1.52 -14.75
C THR A 5 -27.31 -0.04 -15.01
N ALA A 6 -28.27 0.83 -14.68
CA ALA A 6 -28.17 2.28 -14.79
C ALA A 6 -26.87 2.88 -14.18
N PRO A 7 -26.43 2.51 -12.97
CA PRO A 7 -25.17 3.04 -12.43
C PRO A 7 -23.92 2.58 -13.20
N PHE A 8 -23.98 1.47 -13.95
CA PHE A 8 -22.86 0.98 -14.77
C PHE A 8 -22.78 1.63 -16.15
N GLU A 9 -23.75 2.45 -16.55
CA GLU A 9 -23.64 3.25 -17.79
C GLU A 9 -22.61 4.38 -17.64
N VAL A 10 -22.29 4.76 -16.41
CA VAL A 10 -21.39 5.86 -16.12
C VAL A 10 -19.95 5.38 -16.11
N THR A 11 -19.10 6.00 -16.93
CA THR A 11 -17.71 5.59 -17.18
C THR A 11 -16.84 5.58 -15.92
N PHE A 12 -17.07 6.49 -14.96
CA PHE A 12 -16.33 6.48 -13.69
C PHE A 12 -16.68 5.27 -12.81
N VAL A 13 -17.94 4.80 -12.84
CA VAL A 13 -18.36 3.61 -12.08
C VAL A 13 -17.76 2.34 -12.69
N GLN A 14 -17.71 2.26 -14.02
CA GLN A 14 -17.03 1.16 -14.71
C GLN A 14 -15.53 1.12 -14.37
N ARG A 15 -14.87 2.28 -14.33
CA ARG A 15 -13.45 2.39 -13.96
C ARG A 15 -13.22 2.01 -12.50
N ALA A 16 -14.09 2.47 -11.59
CA ALA A 16 -14.07 2.06 -10.19
C ALA A 16 -14.20 0.54 -10.02
N LEU A 17 -15.10 -0.10 -10.79
CA LEU A 17 -15.29 -1.55 -10.78
C LEU A 17 -14.02 -2.29 -11.24
N TRP A 18 -13.46 -1.91 -12.41
CA TRP A 18 -12.24 -2.52 -12.93
C TRP A 18 -11.05 -2.30 -12.00
N GLY A 19 -10.90 -1.10 -11.44
CA GLY A 19 -9.88 -0.79 -10.45
C GLY A 19 -10.00 -1.67 -9.21
N GLY A 20 -11.22 -1.81 -8.67
CA GLY A 20 -11.49 -2.68 -7.52
C GLY A 20 -11.16 -4.15 -7.79
N ILE A 21 -11.50 -4.68 -8.96
CA ILE A 21 -11.15 -6.05 -9.36
C ILE A 21 -9.63 -6.23 -9.41
N LEU A 22 -8.91 -5.32 -10.07
CA LEU A 22 -7.45 -5.38 -10.16
C LEU A 22 -6.79 -5.32 -8.77
N VAL A 23 -7.21 -4.39 -7.92
CA VAL A 23 -6.71 -4.27 -6.54
C VAL A 23 -6.99 -5.55 -5.75
N SER A 24 -8.20 -6.11 -5.85
CA SER A 24 -8.57 -7.34 -5.14
C SER A 24 -7.67 -8.52 -5.53
N ALA A 25 -7.34 -8.66 -6.82
CA ALA A 25 -6.45 -9.71 -7.31
C ALA A 25 -5.01 -9.54 -6.79
N ILE A 26 -4.48 -8.30 -6.78
CA ILE A 26 -3.16 -7.99 -6.21
C ILE A 26 -3.13 -8.35 -4.72
N CYS A 27 -4.15 -7.92 -3.97
CA CYS A 27 -4.25 -8.18 -2.53
C CYS A 27 -4.39 -9.68 -2.23
N ALA A 28 -5.15 -10.44 -3.03
CA ALA A 28 -5.29 -11.88 -2.86
C ALA A 28 -3.95 -12.61 -3.04
N LEU A 29 -3.17 -12.24 -4.07
CA LEU A 29 -1.85 -12.82 -4.31
C LEU A 29 -0.88 -12.49 -3.17
N ALA A 30 -0.75 -11.20 -2.83
CA ALA A 30 0.14 -10.74 -1.77
C ALA A 30 -0.25 -11.35 -0.40
N GLY A 31 -1.55 -11.35 -0.08
CA GLY A 31 -2.07 -11.89 1.18
C GLY A 31 -1.82 -13.39 1.34
N THR A 32 -2.01 -14.18 0.26
CA THR A 32 -1.72 -15.62 0.28
C THR A 32 -0.25 -15.88 0.63
N TRP A 33 0.67 -15.12 0.05
CA TRP A 33 2.10 -15.21 0.36
C TRP A 33 2.44 -14.86 1.81
N VAL A 34 1.83 -13.79 2.33
CA VAL A 34 2.03 -13.35 3.71
C VAL A 34 1.55 -14.41 4.70
N VAL A 35 0.38 -15.00 4.46
CA VAL A 35 -0.21 -16.06 5.31
C VAL A 35 0.63 -17.33 5.25
N LEU A 36 1.01 -17.80 4.06
CA LEU A 36 1.82 -19.03 3.91
C LEU A 36 3.19 -18.93 4.58
N ARG A 37 3.79 -17.73 4.61
CA ARG A 37 5.08 -17.49 5.27
C ARG A 37 4.95 -17.18 6.77
N GLY A 38 3.74 -17.21 7.33
CA GLY A 38 3.48 -16.93 8.74
C GLY A 38 3.75 -15.48 9.15
N MET A 39 3.84 -14.54 8.20
CA MET A 39 4.21 -13.14 8.45
C MET A 39 2.97 -12.29 8.76
N ALA A 40 2.13 -12.71 9.72
CA ALA A 40 0.83 -12.09 9.97
C ALA A 40 0.90 -10.56 10.22
N PHE A 41 1.99 -10.09 10.84
CA PHE A 41 2.19 -8.66 11.14
C PHE A 41 2.65 -7.81 9.96
N LEU A 42 3.09 -8.42 8.85
CA LEU A 42 3.67 -7.67 7.74
C LEU A 42 2.63 -6.78 7.04
N GLY A 43 1.37 -7.24 6.93
CA GLY A 43 0.29 -6.47 6.31
C GLY A 43 0.00 -5.16 7.06
N ASP A 44 -0.18 -5.26 8.38
CA ASP A 44 -0.38 -4.08 9.24
C ASP A 44 0.86 -3.18 9.25
N ALA A 45 2.04 -3.78 9.37
CA ALA A 45 3.30 -3.05 9.41
C ALA A 45 3.53 -2.22 8.14
N MET A 46 3.25 -2.79 6.96
CA MET A 46 3.38 -2.08 5.69
C MET A 46 2.40 -0.91 5.60
N SER A 47 1.12 -1.11 5.96
CA SER A 47 0.09 -0.07 5.88
C SER A 47 0.47 1.19 6.65
N HIS A 48 1.06 1.03 7.84
CA HIS A 48 1.53 2.14 8.67
C HIS A 48 2.97 2.57 8.38
N GLY A 49 3.76 1.72 7.71
CA GLY A 49 5.07 2.08 7.18
C GLY A 49 4.99 3.07 6.02
N LEU A 50 3.89 3.13 5.27
CA LEU A 50 3.75 4.11 4.18
C LEU A 50 3.51 5.54 4.69
N LEU A 51 2.85 5.68 5.85
CA LEU A 51 2.48 6.95 6.49
C LEU A 51 3.61 8.01 6.55
N PRO A 52 4.81 7.71 7.08
CA PRO A 52 5.90 8.69 7.13
C PRO A 52 6.36 9.19 5.77
N GLY A 53 6.39 8.33 4.75
CA GLY A 53 6.75 8.71 3.39
C GLY A 53 5.76 9.66 2.73
N VAL A 54 4.47 9.35 2.87
CA VAL A 54 3.39 10.20 2.38
C VAL A 54 3.42 11.55 3.09
N ALA A 55 3.60 11.55 4.40
CA ALA A 55 3.71 12.78 5.19
C ALA A 55 4.89 13.65 4.76
N LEU A 56 6.07 13.05 4.50
CA LEU A 56 7.25 13.77 4.00
C LEU A 56 7.04 14.33 2.60
N ALA A 57 6.54 13.53 1.65
CA ALA A 57 6.31 13.99 0.29
C ALA A 57 5.29 15.14 0.25
N ALA A 58 4.23 15.06 1.06
CA ALA A 58 3.26 16.14 1.19
C ALA A 58 3.88 17.42 1.75
N LEU A 59 4.76 17.34 2.77
CA LEU A 59 5.46 18.51 3.32
C LEU A 59 6.39 19.19 2.32
N LEU A 60 7.03 18.40 1.46
CA LEU A 60 7.93 18.87 0.42
C LEU A 60 7.17 19.40 -0.82
N GLY A 61 5.84 19.30 -0.85
CA GLY A 61 5.03 19.59 -2.05
C GLY A 61 5.35 18.66 -3.23
N GLY A 62 5.93 17.49 -2.94
CA GLY A 62 6.34 16.51 -3.93
C GLY A 62 5.23 15.53 -4.29
N ASN A 63 5.56 14.56 -5.16
CA ASN A 63 4.62 13.51 -5.52
C ASN A 63 4.45 12.50 -4.37
N LEU A 64 3.23 12.39 -3.84
CA LEU A 64 2.88 11.50 -2.74
C LEU A 64 3.18 10.03 -3.04
N LEU A 65 3.00 9.59 -4.29
CA LEU A 65 3.27 8.21 -4.71
C LEU A 65 4.76 7.87 -4.51
N LEU A 66 5.65 8.80 -4.86
CA LEU A 66 7.09 8.64 -4.66
C LEU A 66 7.44 8.57 -3.18
N GLY A 67 6.82 9.39 -2.33
CA GLY A 67 6.97 9.31 -0.89
C GLY A 67 6.55 7.96 -0.31
N ALA A 68 5.37 7.48 -0.71
CA ALA A 68 4.83 6.18 -0.31
C ALA A 68 5.78 5.04 -0.72
N VAL A 69 6.22 5.01 -1.98
CA VAL A 69 7.14 3.98 -2.50
C VAL A 69 8.48 4.02 -1.78
N ALA A 70 9.05 5.21 -1.54
CA ALA A 70 10.31 5.35 -0.81
C ALA A 70 10.22 4.78 0.61
N SER A 71 9.14 5.10 1.32
CA SER A 71 8.94 4.60 2.68
C SER A 71 8.65 3.10 2.72
N ALA A 72 7.87 2.59 1.78
CA ALA A 72 7.65 1.16 1.62
C ALA A 72 8.97 0.41 1.33
N ALA A 73 9.86 0.99 0.51
CA ALA A 73 11.17 0.42 0.23
C ALA A 73 12.07 0.40 1.48
N VAL A 74 12.06 1.48 2.28
CA VAL A 74 12.77 1.52 3.56
C VAL A 74 12.23 0.47 4.53
N MET A 75 10.91 0.30 4.61
CA MET A 75 10.28 -0.76 5.43
C MET A 75 10.71 -2.15 4.98
N ALA A 76 10.60 -2.45 3.68
CA ALA A 76 10.99 -3.74 3.12
C ALA A 76 12.49 -4.04 3.33
N ALA A 77 13.35 -3.04 3.15
CA ALA A 77 14.79 -3.15 3.43
C ALA A 77 15.06 -3.38 4.93
N GLY A 78 14.33 -2.68 5.81
CA GLY A 78 14.43 -2.88 7.25
C GLY A 78 14.04 -4.29 7.66
N VAL A 79 12.89 -4.79 7.17
CA VAL A 79 12.39 -6.14 7.50
C VAL A 79 13.37 -7.21 7.03
N THR A 80 13.92 -7.07 5.82
CA THR A 80 14.90 -8.03 5.28
C THR A 80 16.24 -7.97 6.01
N ALA A 81 16.71 -6.78 6.42
CA ALA A 81 17.94 -6.63 7.20
C ALA A 81 17.80 -7.21 8.62
N LEU A 82 16.69 -6.93 9.31
CA LEU A 82 16.45 -7.44 10.66
C LEU A 82 16.17 -8.94 10.65
N GLY A 83 15.47 -9.46 9.63
CA GLY A 83 15.21 -10.89 9.47
C GLY A 83 16.47 -11.73 9.23
N ARG A 84 17.58 -11.13 8.78
CA ARG A 84 18.89 -11.81 8.66
C ARG A 84 19.63 -11.94 10.00
N THR A 85 19.17 -11.25 11.04
CA THR A 85 19.84 -11.26 12.34
C THR A 85 19.37 -12.46 13.16
N PRO A 86 20.24 -13.41 13.54
CA PRO A 86 19.85 -14.65 14.23
C PRO A 86 19.34 -14.43 15.66
N ARG A 87 19.42 -13.20 16.19
CA ARG A 87 19.02 -12.84 17.56
C ARG A 87 17.58 -12.36 17.69
N LEU A 88 16.93 -11.95 16.59
CA LEU A 88 15.56 -11.45 16.61
C LEU A 88 14.65 -12.37 15.81
N SER A 89 13.46 -12.64 16.33
CA SER A 89 12.41 -13.24 15.52
C SER A 89 11.96 -12.25 14.45
N GLN A 90 11.58 -12.77 13.29
CA GLN A 90 11.14 -11.96 12.16
C GLN A 90 9.97 -11.05 12.54
N ASP A 91 9.03 -11.56 13.36
CA ASP A 91 7.86 -10.81 13.82
C ASP A 91 8.23 -9.66 14.77
N THR A 92 9.20 -9.86 15.66
CA THR A 92 9.68 -8.78 16.54
C THR A 92 10.35 -7.67 15.74
N GLY A 93 11.08 -8.00 14.67
CA GLY A 93 11.69 -7.00 13.82
C GLY A 93 10.68 -6.19 13.01
N ILE A 94 9.65 -6.86 12.47
CA ILE A 94 8.53 -6.20 11.81
C ILE A 94 7.81 -5.26 12.80
N GLY A 95 7.55 -5.72 14.04
CA GLY A 95 6.91 -4.92 15.08
C GLY A 95 7.72 -3.67 15.47
N LEU A 96 9.05 -3.78 15.59
CA LEU A 96 9.90 -2.65 15.93
C LEU A 96 9.92 -1.58 14.82
N LEU A 97 10.03 -2.02 13.57
CA LEU A 97 9.98 -1.12 12.40
C LEU A 97 8.61 -0.46 12.27
N PHE A 98 7.53 -1.21 12.50
CA PHE A 98 6.17 -0.70 12.51
C PHE A 98 6.00 0.48 13.50
N VAL A 99 6.35 0.29 14.78
CA VAL A 99 6.23 1.36 15.79
C VAL A 99 7.19 2.52 15.48
N GLY A 100 8.40 2.24 15.00
CA GLY A 100 9.37 3.25 14.60
C GLY A 100 8.87 4.13 13.45
N MET A 101 8.36 3.53 12.38
CA MET A 101 7.83 4.26 11.23
C MET A 101 6.54 5.00 11.55
N LEU A 102 5.64 4.39 12.33
CA LEU A 102 4.41 5.03 12.76
C LEU A 102 4.70 6.27 13.61
N SER A 103 5.58 6.15 14.61
CA SER A 103 5.96 7.30 15.45
C SER A 103 6.64 8.41 14.63
N LEU A 104 7.50 8.06 13.68
CA LEU A 104 8.13 9.00 12.75
C LEU A 104 7.08 9.73 11.91
N GLY A 105 6.10 9.00 11.36
CA GLY A 105 4.99 9.59 10.60
C GLY A 105 4.15 10.55 11.45
N VAL A 106 3.79 10.17 12.68
CA VAL A 106 3.02 11.01 13.60
C VAL A 106 3.79 12.29 13.97
N ILE A 107 5.09 12.21 14.25
CA ILE A 107 5.93 13.38 14.56
C ILE A 107 5.93 14.36 13.38
N ILE A 108 6.04 13.84 12.16
CA ILE A 108 6.07 14.63 10.93
C ILE A 108 4.72 15.32 10.69
N VAL A 109 3.62 14.58 10.85
CA VAL A 109 2.26 15.14 10.73
C VAL A 109 1.98 16.18 11.81
N SER A 110 2.40 15.93 13.05
CA SER A 110 2.19 16.85 14.19
C SER A 110 2.82 18.23 13.98
N ARG A 111 3.91 18.31 13.20
CA ARG A 111 4.56 19.57 12.84
C ARG A 111 3.77 20.40 11.82
N SER A 112 2.74 19.85 11.19
CA SER A 112 2.02 20.51 10.10
C SER A 112 0.56 20.76 10.44
N GLN A 113 0.22 22.03 10.74
CA GLN A 113 -1.12 22.45 11.16
C GLN A 113 -2.16 22.41 10.01
N SER A 114 -1.74 22.28 8.76
CA SER A 114 -2.62 22.34 7.57
C SER A 114 -3.00 20.97 6.98
N PHE A 115 -2.76 19.87 7.72
CA PHE A 115 -2.78 18.50 7.18
C PHE A 115 -4.06 17.68 7.43
N ALA A 116 -4.91 18.06 8.39
CA ALA A 116 -6.01 17.19 8.82
C ALA A 116 -7.10 16.97 7.74
N VAL A 117 -7.24 17.90 6.79
CA VAL A 117 -8.34 17.85 5.81
C VAL A 117 -7.98 17.01 4.57
N ASP A 118 -6.71 16.96 4.15
CA ASP A 118 -6.27 16.26 2.92
C ASP A 118 -5.84 14.80 3.18
N LEU A 119 -5.36 14.50 4.40
CA LEU A 119 -4.98 13.14 4.80
C LEU A 119 -6.16 12.17 4.77
N THR A 120 -7.36 12.64 5.09
CA THR A 120 -8.59 11.81 5.11
C THR A 120 -8.93 11.34 3.70
N GLY A 121 -8.83 12.21 2.69
CA GLY A 121 -9.03 11.84 1.29
C GLY A 121 -8.02 10.83 0.77
N ILE A 122 -6.79 10.85 1.30
CA ILE A 122 -5.72 9.90 0.93
C ILE A 122 -5.84 8.57 1.68
N LEU A 123 -6.13 8.62 2.99
CA LEU A 123 -6.24 7.43 3.84
C LEU A 123 -7.43 6.57 3.48
N PHE A 124 -8.56 7.19 3.14
CA PHE A 124 -9.76 6.47 2.72
C PHE A 124 -9.82 6.27 1.20
N GLY A 125 -9.15 7.14 0.42
CA GLY A 125 -9.16 7.09 -1.03
C GLY A 125 -10.50 7.49 -1.65
N ASP A 126 -10.48 7.77 -2.95
CA ASP A 126 -11.69 7.91 -3.75
C ASP A 126 -11.64 6.95 -4.95
N VAL A 127 -12.44 5.89 -4.88
CA VAL A 127 -12.51 4.88 -5.94
C VAL A 127 -13.14 5.45 -7.22
N LEU A 128 -13.98 6.49 -7.10
CA LEU A 128 -14.59 7.13 -8.26
C LEU A 128 -13.60 8.02 -9.03
N ALA A 129 -12.51 8.45 -8.39
CA ALA A 129 -11.48 9.29 -8.99
C ALA A 129 -10.48 8.53 -9.88
N VAL A 130 -10.54 7.19 -9.92
CA VAL A 130 -9.59 6.32 -10.67
C VAL A 130 -9.52 6.71 -12.14
N ARG A 131 -8.32 7.07 -12.64
CA ARG A 131 -8.03 7.42 -14.04
C ARG A 131 -7.72 6.21 -14.91
N GLU A 132 -7.86 6.37 -16.23
CA GLU A 132 -7.48 5.32 -17.20
C GLU A 132 -5.99 4.96 -17.09
N GLN A 133 -5.16 5.96 -16.81
CA GLN A 133 -3.73 5.77 -16.54
C GLN A 133 -3.51 4.92 -15.27
N ASP A 134 -4.32 5.11 -14.24
CA ASP A 134 -4.22 4.34 -12.99
C ASP A 134 -4.58 2.88 -13.20
N LEU A 135 -5.55 2.58 -14.09
CA LEU A 135 -5.88 1.20 -14.49
C LEU A 135 -4.72 0.51 -15.19
N LEU A 136 -3.98 1.22 -16.04
CA LEU A 136 -2.77 0.67 -16.67
C LEU A 136 -1.67 0.39 -15.65
N VAL A 137 -1.47 1.30 -14.69
CA VAL A 137 -0.52 1.11 -13.59
C VAL A 137 -0.92 -0.09 -12.72
N LEU A 138 -2.20 -0.22 -12.38
CA LEU A 138 -2.76 -1.36 -11.64
C LEU A 138 -2.60 -2.67 -12.41
N GLY A 139 -2.86 -2.66 -13.72
CA GLY A 139 -2.65 -3.82 -14.59
C GLY A 139 -1.18 -4.26 -14.63
N GLY A 140 -0.26 -3.29 -14.74
CA GLY A 140 1.18 -3.54 -14.65
C GLY A 140 1.60 -4.09 -13.30
N ALA A 141 1.09 -3.51 -12.21
CA ALA A 141 1.35 -3.98 -10.84
C ALA A 141 0.84 -5.42 -10.62
N LEU A 142 -0.34 -5.76 -11.15
CA LEU A 142 -0.87 -7.12 -11.10
C LEU A 142 0.01 -8.11 -11.88
N LEU A 143 0.47 -7.74 -13.08
CA LEU A 143 1.41 -8.58 -13.84
C LEU A 143 2.70 -8.82 -13.08
N VAL A 144 3.27 -7.78 -12.46
CA VAL A 144 4.48 -7.92 -11.62
C VAL A 144 4.18 -8.82 -10.41
N ALA A 145 3.07 -8.62 -9.71
CA ALA A 145 2.67 -9.45 -8.57
C ALA A 145 2.49 -10.94 -8.96
N LEU A 146 1.88 -11.20 -10.11
CA LEU A 146 1.74 -12.54 -10.69
C LEU A 146 3.09 -13.14 -11.04
N LEU A 147 3.95 -12.40 -11.75
CA LEU A 147 5.29 -12.87 -12.11
C LEU A 147 6.11 -13.20 -10.88
N VAL A 148 6.12 -12.33 -9.86
CA VAL A 148 6.82 -12.59 -8.60
C VAL A 148 6.24 -13.80 -7.88
N SER A 149 4.91 -13.95 -7.86
CA SER A 149 4.25 -15.12 -7.25
C SER A 149 4.62 -16.43 -7.98
N VAL A 150 4.61 -16.41 -9.31
CA VAL A 150 4.95 -17.54 -10.17
C VAL A 150 6.45 -17.79 -10.25
N LEU A 151 7.32 -16.83 -9.95
CA LEU A 151 8.75 -17.12 -9.81
C LEU A 151 9.06 -17.64 -8.40
N GLY A 152 8.42 -17.04 -7.40
CA GLY A 152 8.59 -17.39 -5.99
C GLY A 152 8.07 -18.78 -5.62
N HIS A 153 7.00 -19.30 -6.25
CA HIS A 153 6.46 -20.63 -5.90
C HIS A 153 7.45 -21.79 -6.06
N ARG A 154 8.56 -21.56 -6.79
CA ARG A 154 9.60 -22.56 -7.10
C ARG A 154 10.83 -22.43 -6.21
N ALA A 155 10.93 -21.42 -5.37
CA ALA A 155 12.05 -21.14 -4.46
C ALA A 155 11.67 -21.45 -3.02
#